data_AF-A0A9P4ELZ0-F1
#
_entry.id   AF-A0A9P4ELZ0-F1
#
_cell.length_a   1.000
_cell.length_b   1.000
_cell.length_c   1.000
_cell.angle_alpha   90.00
_cell.angle_beta   90.00
_cell.angle_gamma   90.00
#
_symmetry.space_group_name_H-M   'P 1'
#
loop_
_entity.id
_entity.type
_entity.pdbx_description
1 polymer ?
#
loop_
_entity_poly.entity_id
_entity_poly.type
_entity_poly.pdbx_seq_one_letter_code
_entity_poly.pdbx_strand_id
1 'polypeptide(L)'
;MIIATGTGEDQSAQKLGHYLTARQRSALASGRFSKVIVVGGTNAVSDHVAANAQSITGAQLIRLSGATRYETSEQIARWTMNNGLSMNGAVYATGANFPDALAAGPLAGKSGSVTLLVENANSPAVSFSAEYKGKVDKAYVVGGTNVVDHITANAIADSLGLRHAQ
;
A
#
# COMPACT_ATOMS: atom_id res chain seq x y z
N MET A 1 -0.53 -8.77 -4.43
CA MET A 1 0.09 -9.43 -3.26
C MET A 1 0.92 -10.60 -3.77
N ILE A 2 2.25 -10.54 -3.67
CA ILE A 2 3.10 -11.72 -3.94
C ILE A 2 3.70 -12.15 -2.60
N ILE A 3 3.14 -13.22 -2.03
CA ILE A 3 3.72 -13.96 -0.90
C ILE A 3 4.09 -15.34 -1.45
N ALA A 4 5.34 -15.79 -1.27
CA ALA A 4 5.67 -17.21 -1.13
C ALA A 4 7.15 -17.42 -0.74
N THR A 5 7.34 -18.20 0.32
CA THR A 5 8.59 -18.80 0.81
C THR A 5 8.89 -20.12 0.05
N GLY A 6 10.17 -20.53 0.00
CA GLY A 6 10.53 -21.94 -0.24
C GLY A 6 11.69 -22.23 -1.20
N THR A 7 12.83 -22.59 -0.59
CA THR A 7 13.76 -23.70 -0.89
C THR A 7 14.09 -24.08 -2.35
N GLY A 8 15.35 -23.82 -2.72
CA GLY A 8 16.19 -24.79 -3.45
C GLY A 8 16.38 -24.57 -4.94
N GLU A 9 17.21 -23.59 -5.32
CA GLU A 9 18.15 -23.67 -6.47
C GLU A 9 19.06 -22.42 -6.44
N ASP A 10 20.37 -22.64 -6.36
CA ASP A 10 21.47 -21.68 -6.14
C ASP A 10 21.25 -20.63 -5.02
N GLN A 11 21.61 -21.04 -3.79
CA GLN A 11 21.40 -20.27 -2.57
C GLN A 11 22.35 -19.06 -2.39
N SER A 12 23.34 -18.89 -3.27
CA SER A 12 24.36 -17.84 -3.10
C SER A 12 23.89 -16.48 -3.62
N ALA A 13 23.20 -16.45 -4.77
CA ALA A 13 22.70 -15.22 -5.41
C ALA A 13 21.26 -14.85 -5.04
N GLN A 14 20.40 -15.83 -4.71
CA GLN A 14 19.01 -15.55 -4.29
C GLN A 14 18.91 -14.88 -2.91
N LYS A 15 19.95 -15.01 -2.07
CA LYS A 15 19.95 -14.54 -0.68
C LYS A 15 19.90 -13.01 -0.51
N LEU A 16 20.08 -12.23 -1.58
CA LEU A 16 20.13 -10.76 -1.51
C LEU A 16 18.84 -10.07 -1.99
N GLY A 17 17.75 -10.79 -2.28
CA GLY A 17 16.48 -10.17 -2.69
C GLY A 17 16.51 -9.49 -4.06
N HIS A 18 17.55 -9.74 -4.87
CA HIS A 18 17.75 -9.11 -6.17
C HIS A 18 17.21 -9.92 -7.37
N TYR A 19 16.53 -11.05 -7.11
CA TYR A 19 16.05 -11.97 -8.15
C TYR A 19 14.70 -12.59 -7.79
N LEU A 20 13.89 -12.89 -8.82
CA LEU A 20 12.68 -13.69 -8.68
C LEU A 20 13.05 -15.18 -8.56
N THR A 21 12.42 -15.86 -7.61
CA THR A 21 12.54 -17.32 -7.44
C THR A 21 11.98 -18.06 -8.65
N ALA A 22 12.38 -19.32 -8.85
CA ALA A 22 11.87 -20.17 -9.93
C ALA A 22 10.33 -20.29 -9.90
N ARG A 23 9.74 -20.41 -8.71
CA ARG A 23 8.27 -20.47 -8.52
C ARG A 23 7.59 -19.17 -8.94
N GLN A 24 8.15 -18.01 -8.57
CA GLN A 24 7.61 -16.70 -8.98
C GLN A 24 7.70 -16.53 -10.50
N ARG A 25 8.82 -16.91 -11.13
CA ARG A 25 8.97 -16.85 -12.58
C ARG A 25 7.96 -17.73 -13.31
N SER A 26 7.76 -18.97 -12.83
CA SER A 26 6.77 -19.89 -13.40
C SER A 26 5.33 -19.37 -13.23
N ALA A 27 5.00 -18.80 -12.07
CA ALA A 27 3.69 -18.17 -11.83
C ALA A 27 3.46 -16.95 -12.74
N LEU A 28 4.50 -16.14 -12.99
CA LEU A 28 4.42 -15.01 -13.92
C LEU A 28 4.26 -15.46 -15.38
N ALA A 29 4.99 -16.48 -15.80
CA ALA A 29 4.96 -17.00 -17.18
C ALA A 29 3.63 -17.71 -17.51
N SER A 30 3.02 -18.37 -16.54
CA SER A 30 1.75 -19.08 -16.72
C SER A 30 0.53 -18.15 -16.66
N GLY A 31 0.66 -16.98 -16.05
CA GLY A 31 -0.42 -16.00 -15.98
C GLY A 31 -0.50 -15.10 -17.22
N ARG A 32 -1.72 -14.74 -17.63
CA ARG A 32 -1.97 -13.77 -18.70
C ARG A 32 -2.17 -12.37 -18.11
N PHE A 33 -1.11 -11.78 -17.59
CA PHE A 33 -1.17 -10.46 -16.96
C PHE A 33 -1.04 -9.34 -18.01
N SER A 34 -1.89 -8.32 -17.92
CA SER A 34 -1.76 -7.09 -18.74
C SER A 34 -0.91 -6.02 -18.05
N LYS A 35 -0.78 -6.07 -16.72
CA LYS A 35 0.01 -5.14 -15.91
C LYS A 35 0.80 -5.88 -14.83
N VAL A 36 2.01 -5.41 -14.56
CA VAL A 36 2.81 -5.77 -13.39
C VAL A 36 2.98 -4.52 -12.53
N ILE A 37 2.48 -4.58 -11.30
CA ILE A 37 2.54 -3.46 -10.36
C ILE A 37 3.61 -3.77 -9.31
N VAL A 38 4.66 -2.98 -9.30
CA VAL A 38 5.73 -3.03 -8.30
C VAL A 38 5.42 -1.99 -7.22
N VAL A 39 5.41 -2.43 -5.97
CA VAL A 39 5.17 -1.56 -4.82
C VAL A 39 6.49 -1.33 -4.09
N GLY A 40 6.81 -0.06 -3.86
CA GLY A 40 8.05 0.37 -3.20
C GLY A 40 9.16 0.77 -4.18
N GLY A 41 10.13 1.52 -3.66
CA GLY A 41 11.28 2.01 -4.41
C GLY A 41 12.28 0.89 -4.78
N THR A 42 13.37 1.28 -5.45
CA THR A 42 14.42 0.37 -5.94
C THR A 42 15.16 -0.36 -4.83
N ASN A 43 15.24 0.24 -3.64
CA ASN A 43 15.80 -0.40 -2.44
C ASN A 43 14.95 -1.57 -1.93
N ALA A 44 13.63 -1.55 -2.18
CA ALA A 44 12.72 -2.62 -1.79
C ALA A 44 12.54 -3.66 -2.90
N VAL A 45 12.39 -3.20 -4.15
CA VAL A 45 12.34 -4.05 -5.34
C VAL A 45 13.23 -3.44 -6.40
N SER A 46 14.38 -4.06 -6.68
CA SER A 46 15.34 -3.52 -7.64
C SER A 46 14.76 -3.45 -9.06
N ASP A 47 15.33 -2.58 -9.89
CA ASP A 47 14.92 -2.48 -11.29
C ASP A 47 15.20 -3.76 -12.08
N HIS A 48 16.23 -4.51 -11.67
CA HIS A 48 16.49 -5.84 -12.23
C HIS A 48 15.32 -6.80 -12.01
N VAL A 49 14.76 -6.86 -10.79
CA VAL A 49 13.58 -7.69 -10.49
C VAL A 49 12.36 -7.22 -11.29
N ALA A 50 12.13 -5.91 -11.34
CA ALA A 50 11.00 -5.33 -12.06
C ALA A 50 11.08 -5.60 -13.57
N ALA A 51 12.26 -5.41 -14.18
CA ALA A 51 12.50 -5.69 -15.59
C ALA A 51 12.39 -7.19 -15.91
N ASN A 52 12.84 -8.07 -15.01
CA ASN A 52 12.70 -9.52 -15.19
C ASN A 52 11.21 -9.92 -15.20
N ALA A 53 10.41 -9.38 -14.28
CA ALA A 53 8.97 -9.62 -14.25
C ALA A 53 8.27 -9.12 -15.53
N GLN A 54 8.64 -7.94 -16.00
CA GLN A 54 8.12 -7.36 -17.24
C GLN A 54 8.47 -8.23 -18.45
N SER A 55 9.73 -8.66 -18.56
CA SER A 55 10.20 -9.50 -19.67
C SER A 55 9.48 -10.86 -19.72
N ILE A 56 9.25 -11.48 -18.56
CA ILE A 56 8.55 -12.78 -18.47
C ILE A 56 7.07 -12.65 -18.89
N THR A 57 6.42 -11.55 -18.50
CA THR A 57 4.96 -11.40 -18.70
C THR A 57 4.59 -10.68 -20.00
N GLY A 58 5.48 -9.85 -20.55
CA GLY A 58 5.18 -8.90 -21.61
C GLY A 58 4.23 -7.76 -21.19
N ALA A 59 3.90 -7.67 -19.91
CA ALA A 59 2.90 -6.75 -19.37
C ALA A 59 3.44 -5.31 -19.23
N GLN A 60 2.54 -4.34 -19.10
CA GLN A 60 2.94 -2.98 -18.73
C GLN A 60 3.45 -2.95 -17.29
N LEU A 61 4.68 -2.47 -17.08
CA LEU A 61 5.26 -2.28 -15.75
C LEU A 61 4.84 -0.92 -15.17
N ILE A 62 4.34 -0.93 -13.93
CA ILE A 62 3.98 0.26 -13.15
C ILE A 62 4.67 0.16 -11.80
N ARG A 63 5.38 1.20 -11.38
CA ARG A 63 5.94 1.28 -10.01
C ARG A 63 5.18 2.32 -9.20
N LEU A 64 4.71 1.92 -8.02
CA LEU A 64 4.07 2.78 -7.03
C LEU A 64 5.02 2.91 -5.83
N SER A 65 5.63 4.09 -5.70
CA SER A 65 6.66 4.32 -4.68
C SER A 65 6.73 5.79 -4.27
N GLY A 66 7.10 6.04 -3.03
CA GLY A 66 7.49 7.35 -2.52
C GLY A 66 8.76 7.26 -1.66
N ALA A 67 9.20 8.40 -1.13
CA ALA A 67 10.42 8.49 -0.32
C ALA A 67 10.32 7.69 0.99
N THR A 68 9.13 7.63 1.59
CA THR A 68 8.85 6.80 2.76
C THR A 68 7.68 5.84 2.49
N ARG A 69 7.38 5.01 3.51
CA ARG A 69 6.21 4.12 3.50
C ARG A 69 4.89 4.89 3.43
N TYR A 70 4.84 6.11 3.95
CA TYR A 70 3.64 6.94 3.98
C TYR A 70 3.33 7.52 2.59
N GLU A 71 4.31 8.07 1.87
CA GLU A 71 4.12 8.51 0.48
C GLU A 71 3.87 7.32 -0.45
N THR A 72 4.53 6.18 -0.22
CA THR A 72 4.22 4.96 -1.00
C THR A 72 2.76 4.54 -0.80
N SER A 73 2.24 4.61 0.44
CA SER A 73 0.83 4.34 0.74
C SER A 73 -0.10 5.29 -0.01
N GLU A 74 0.23 6.58 -0.08
CA GLU A 74 -0.55 7.55 -0.84
C GLU A 74 -0.56 7.24 -2.34
N GLN A 75 0.59 6.87 -2.92
CA GLN A 75 0.66 6.47 -4.34
C GLN A 75 -0.20 5.23 -4.64
N ILE A 76 -0.22 4.26 -3.72
CA ILE A 76 -1.12 3.10 -3.82
C ILE A 76 -2.58 3.54 -3.75
N ALA A 77 -2.94 4.42 -2.81
CA ALA A 77 -4.31 4.93 -2.67
C ALA A 77 -4.76 5.65 -3.96
N ARG A 78 -3.96 6.57 -4.49
CA ARG A 78 -4.26 7.26 -5.76
C ARG A 78 -4.45 6.29 -6.92
N TRP A 79 -3.56 5.30 -7.06
CA TRP A 79 -3.67 4.31 -8.13
C TRP A 79 -4.93 3.44 -7.97
N THR A 80 -5.22 2.96 -6.75
CA THR A 80 -6.38 2.10 -6.50
C THR A 80 -7.71 2.84 -6.67
N MET A 81 -7.77 4.13 -6.35
CA MET A 81 -8.96 4.95 -6.61
C MET A 81 -9.26 5.09 -8.09
N ASN A 82 -8.22 5.26 -8.92
CA ASN A 82 -8.36 5.24 -10.38
C ASN A 82 -8.72 3.85 -10.93
N ASN A 83 -8.75 2.81 -10.09
CA ASN A 83 -9.10 1.44 -10.45
C ASN A 83 -10.26 0.88 -9.60
N GLY A 84 -11.12 1.77 -9.08
CA GLY A 84 -12.42 1.39 -8.52
C GLY A 84 -12.55 1.41 -6.99
N LEU A 85 -11.50 1.80 -6.25
CA LEU A 85 -11.60 2.08 -4.82
C LEU A 85 -12.01 3.52 -4.52
N SER A 86 -12.41 3.80 -3.28
CA SER A 86 -12.91 5.11 -2.84
C SER A 86 -12.25 5.61 -1.55
N MET A 87 -12.27 6.93 -1.35
CA MET A 87 -11.96 7.54 -0.04
C MET A 87 -13.11 7.43 0.96
N ASN A 88 -14.36 7.21 0.50
CA ASN A 88 -15.46 7.04 1.43
C ASN A 88 -15.29 5.72 2.21
N GLY A 89 -15.15 5.82 3.53
CA GLY A 89 -14.78 4.69 4.38
C GLY A 89 -13.29 4.37 4.40
N ALA A 90 -12.42 5.31 4.01
CA ALA A 90 -10.97 5.14 4.09
C ALA A 90 -10.53 4.65 5.47
N VAL A 91 -9.57 3.72 5.48
CA VAL A 91 -9.03 3.10 6.70
C VAL A 91 -7.60 3.58 6.91
N TYR A 92 -7.36 4.22 8.04
CA TYR A 92 -6.07 4.74 8.43
C TYR A 92 -5.44 3.80 9.45
N ALA A 93 -4.18 3.46 9.27
CA ALA A 93 -3.43 2.63 10.23
C ALA A 93 -2.03 3.21 10.45
N THR A 94 -1.44 2.90 11.60
CA THR A 94 -0.05 3.30 11.84
C THR A 94 0.88 2.63 10.82
N GLY A 95 1.81 3.41 10.26
CA GLY A 95 2.90 2.85 9.47
C GLY A 95 4.05 2.32 10.31
N ALA A 96 4.07 2.56 11.63
CA ALA A 96 5.20 2.20 12.49
C ALA A 96 5.35 0.68 12.65
N ASN A 97 4.25 -0.04 12.82
CA ASN A 97 4.20 -1.49 12.97
C ASN A 97 3.21 -2.13 11.98
N PHE A 98 3.53 -3.35 11.52
CA PHE A 98 2.74 -4.05 10.49
C PHE A 98 1.36 -4.59 10.90
N PRO A 99 1.05 -4.98 12.16
CA PRO A 99 -0.15 -5.76 12.44
C PRO A 99 -1.45 -4.96 12.26
N ASP A 100 -1.44 -3.66 12.56
CA ASP A 100 -2.62 -2.80 12.41
C ASP A 100 -2.96 -2.57 10.93
N ALA A 101 -1.93 -2.33 10.11
CA ALA A 101 -2.09 -2.22 8.66
C ALA A 101 -2.56 -3.55 8.02
N LEU A 102 -2.10 -4.69 8.56
CA LEU A 102 -2.52 -6.02 8.11
C LEU A 102 -4.01 -6.28 8.41
N ALA A 103 -4.48 -5.87 9.59
CA ALA A 103 -5.89 -5.98 9.98
C ALA A 103 -6.80 -4.96 9.25
N ALA A 104 -6.26 -3.80 8.87
CA ALA A 104 -6.99 -2.77 8.12
C ALA A 104 -7.36 -3.23 6.69
N GLY A 105 -6.53 -4.07 6.06
CA GLY A 105 -6.72 -4.53 4.68
C GLY A 105 -8.09 -5.17 4.41
N PRO A 106 -8.53 -6.20 5.17
CA PRO A 106 -9.85 -6.80 5.01
C PRO A 106 -11.01 -5.82 5.22
N LEU A 107 -10.90 -4.88 6.16
CA LEU A 107 -11.92 -3.85 6.39
C LEU A 107 -12.08 -2.95 5.16
N ALA A 108 -10.95 -2.40 4.67
CA ALA A 108 -10.92 -1.54 3.50
C ALA A 108 -11.39 -2.29 2.23
N GLY A 109 -10.95 -3.54 2.06
CA GLY A 109 -11.35 -4.39 0.94
C GLY A 109 -12.85 -4.69 0.91
N LYS A 110 -13.48 -4.92 2.07
CA LYS A 110 -14.93 -5.16 2.17
C LYS A 110 -15.75 -3.93 1.81
N SER A 111 -15.26 -2.72 2.12
CA SER A 111 -15.96 -1.46 1.82
C SER A 111 -15.58 -0.86 0.47
N GLY A 112 -14.65 -1.46 -0.28
CA GLY A 112 -14.13 -0.87 -1.52
C GLY A 112 -13.37 0.45 -1.27
N SER A 113 -12.79 0.60 -0.09
CA SER A 113 -12.13 1.82 0.37
C SER A 113 -10.62 1.68 0.38
N VAL A 114 -9.90 2.78 0.31
CA VAL A 114 -8.44 2.77 0.40
C VAL A 114 -7.95 2.57 1.84
N THR A 115 -6.75 2.00 1.97
CA THR A 115 -5.97 2.02 3.21
C THR A 115 -4.86 3.05 3.11
N LEU A 116 -4.70 3.88 4.14
CA LEU A 116 -3.66 4.91 4.23
C LEU A 116 -2.82 4.72 5.49
N LEU A 117 -1.50 4.80 5.33
CA LEU A 117 -0.58 4.80 6.47
C LEU A 117 -0.40 6.20 7.03
N VAL A 118 -0.40 6.31 8.36
CA VAL A 118 -0.13 7.55 9.11
C VAL A 118 0.94 7.33 10.17
N GLU A 119 1.76 8.34 10.38
CA GLU A 119 2.70 8.44 11.51
C GLU A 119 2.19 9.42 12.56
N ASN A 120 1.68 10.56 12.09
CA ASN A 120 1.28 11.71 12.88
C ASN A 120 0.41 12.65 12.03
N ALA A 121 -0.06 13.76 12.60
CA ALA A 121 -0.91 14.76 11.94
C ALA A 121 -0.29 15.40 10.67
N ASN A 122 1.02 15.31 10.45
CA ASN A 122 1.70 15.85 9.26
C ASN A 122 1.94 14.79 8.18
N SER A 123 1.43 13.57 8.36
CA SER A 123 1.61 12.50 7.38
C SER A 123 0.97 12.85 6.03
N PRO A 124 1.57 12.41 4.90
CA PRO A 124 1.02 12.65 3.56
C PRO A 124 -0.45 12.24 3.40
N ALA A 125 -0.87 11.20 4.11
CA ALA A 125 -2.27 10.78 4.14
C ALA A 125 -3.23 11.88 4.63
N VAL A 126 -2.83 12.74 5.57
CA VAL A 126 -3.68 13.82 6.11
C VAL A 126 -3.85 14.92 5.07
N SER A 127 -2.77 15.37 4.42
CA SER A 127 -2.85 16.36 3.35
C SER A 127 -3.60 15.82 2.13
N PHE A 128 -3.36 14.57 1.74
CA PHE A 128 -4.11 13.89 0.68
C PHE A 128 -5.61 13.81 0.98
N SER A 129 -5.97 13.54 2.24
CA SER A 129 -7.37 13.45 2.68
C SER A 129 -8.12 14.78 2.52
N ALA A 130 -7.42 15.91 2.64
CA ALA A 130 -8.02 17.24 2.46
C ALA A 130 -8.60 17.46 1.04
N GLU A 131 -8.09 16.76 0.01
CA GLU A 131 -8.64 16.78 -1.36
C GLU A 131 -10.11 16.26 -1.42
N TYR A 132 -10.53 15.53 -0.39
CA TYR A 132 -11.83 14.87 -0.27
C TYR A 132 -12.72 15.47 0.81
N LYS A 133 -12.39 16.67 1.31
CA LYS A 133 -13.17 17.37 2.31
C LYS A 133 -14.63 17.53 1.87
N GLY A 134 -15.57 17.06 2.70
CA GLY A 134 -17.01 17.08 2.42
C GLY A 134 -17.49 16.11 1.34
N LYS A 135 -16.61 15.21 0.86
CA LYS A 135 -16.94 14.17 -0.15
C LYS A 135 -16.96 12.76 0.42
N VAL A 136 -16.70 12.62 1.72
CA VAL A 136 -16.72 11.35 2.45
C VAL A 136 -17.72 11.44 3.60
N ASP A 137 -18.38 10.32 3.89
CA ASP A 137 -19.34 10.24 4.99
C ASP A 137 -18.69 9.72 6.27
N LYS A 138 -17.61 8.95 6.13
CA LYS A 138 -16.93 8.28 7.23
C LYS A 138 -15.49 7.90 6.88
N ALA A 139 -14.69 7.72 7.92
CA ALA A 139 -13.35 7.16 7.90
C ALA A 139 -13.15 6.31 9.16
N TYR A 140 -12.19 5.39 9.12
CA TYR A 140 -11.86 4.53 10.25
C TYR A 140 -10.38 4.67 10.59
N VAL A 141 -10.05 4.74 11.87
CA VAL A 141 -8.69 4.64 12.35
C VAL A 141 -8.54 3.27 13.02
N VAL A 142 -7.55 2.50 12.60
CA VAL A 142 -7.22 1.17 13.12
C VAL A 142 -5.86 1.25 13.80
N GLY A 143 -5.86 0.95 15.09
CA GLY A 143 -4.72 1.09 15.98
C GLY A 143 -5.17 1.72 17.30
N GLY A 144 -4.49 1.38 18.39
CA GLY A 144 -4.73 2.04 19.67
C GLY A 144 -4.30 3.51 19.65
N THR A 145 -4.81 4.30 20.59
CA THR A 145 -4.43 5.72 20.75
C THR A 145 -2.94 5.92 21.05
N ASN A 146 -2.25 4.86 21.48
CA ASN A 146 -0.80 4.85 21.66
C ASN A 146 0.01 4.87 20.35
N VAL A 147 -0.62 4.52 19.22
CA VAL A 147 0.05 4.45 17.90
C VAL A 147 -0.55 5.38 16.86
N VAL A 148 -1.82 5.74 17.00
CA VAL A 148 -2.45 6.87 16.31
C VAL A 148 -3.14 7.73 17.36
N ASP A 149 -2.46 8.77 17.80
CA ASP A 149 -2.96 9.63 18.87
C ASP A 149 -4.19 10.45 18.46
N HIS A 150 -4.87 11.04 19.44
CA HIS A 150 -6.05 11.87 19.21
C HIS A 150 -5.74 13.09 18.33
N ILE A 151 -4.52 13.62 18.39
CA ILE A 151 -4.10 14.75 17.55
C ILE A 151 -4.15 14.34 16.08
N THR A 152 -3.60 13.17 15.76
CA THR A 152 -3.57 12.62 14.41
C THR A 152 -4.96 12.21 13.95
N ALA A 153 -5.75 11.54 14.80
CA ALA A 153 -7.11 11.15 14.47
C ALA A 153 -8.01 12.37 14.19
N ASN A 154 -7.89 13.43 15.00
CA ASN A 154 -8.64 14.67 14.78
C ASN A 154 -8.17 15.41 13.53
N ALA A 155 -6.86 15.45 13.25
CA ALA A 155 -6.34 16.03 12.02
C ALA A 155 -6.89 15.33 10.77
N ILE A 156 -7.01 13.99 10.80
CA ILE A 156 -7.66 13.22 9.73
C ILE A 156 -9.13 13.63 9.61
N ALA A 157 -9.89 13.65 10.71
CA ALA A 157 -11.30 14.04 10.68
C ALA A 157 -11.49 15.47 10.13
N ASP A 158 -10.70 16.42 10.59
CA ASP A 158 -10.75 17.83 10.16
C ASP A 158 -10.39 18.01 8.67
N SER A 159 -9.40 17.23 8.19
CA SER A 159 -9.02 17.23 6.77
C SER A 159 -10.18 16.77 5.89
N LEU A 160 -10.95 15.78 6.34
CA LEU A 160 -12.12 15.24 5.63
C LEU A 160 -13.40 16.06 5.86
N GLY A 161 -13.41 16.97 6.84
CA GLY A 161 -14.61 17.68 7.27
C GLY A 161 -15.60 16.81 8.05
N LEU A 162 -15.11 15.75 8.69
CA LEU A 162 -15.88 14.85 9.53
C LEU A 162 -15.91 15.36 10.98
N ARG A 163 -16.93 14.94 11.73
CA ARG A 163 -16.97 15.16 13.18
C ARG A 163 -15.96 14.26 13.87
N HIS A 164 -15.39 14.74 14.97
CA HIS A 164 -14.44 13.96 15.77
C HIS A 164 -15.16 12.78 16.43
N ALA A 165 -14.50 11.63 16.46
CA ALA A 165 -14.96 10.52 17.29
C ALA A 165 -14.66 10.88 18.76
N GLN A 166 -15.63 10.68 19.65
CA GLN A 166 -15.44 10.80 21.10
C GLN A 166 -14.66 9.61 21.64
#